data_AF-A0A6A6LZ56-F1
#
_entry.id   AF-A0A6A6LZ56-F1
#
_cell.length_a   1.000
_cell.length_b   1.000
_cell.length_c   1.000
_cell.angle_alpha   90.00
_cell.angle_beta   90.00
_cell.angle_gamma   90.00
#
_symmetry.space_group_name_H-M   'P 1'
#
loop_
_entity.id
_entity.type
_entity.pdbx_description
1 polymer ?
#
loop_
_entity_poly.entity_id
_entity_poly.type
_entity_poly.pdbx_seq_one_letter_code
_entity_poly.pdbx_strand_id
1 'polypeptide(L)'
;MRRLQAGSIRNYDVSTTNLVNAAIVVQKYVRGWIARSRRKVLQIKIASQVCKVNSLHSHNLAAAKIQSQLRGWLFRRNFLKQKQMVTRIQSNFRRLRFWRSFQQLRIAKRSIITIQSHVRGWIARRVAWRHRYLVGVLQRCCRGWLIRRKFLLQKDAVVMIQSAVRCSNCLKAFHCRKNAAIEIQRFVRGQITRKRLLGATHFHSATNGFCNFQTSVGCVQSCESDIMISSILKLQRWWRSVLLLKLKTKSAIIIQSCLRGWIGRQKASKERQSVVMIQSHWKGYLLRKESRGQLLDLRLRVQRSAKNVNDSMRIINRLKMALSELLSMKSISGILHTCATLDMTTQHSQKCCEELVAAGAIGILLKLIRSVSRSIPDQEVLKHALSTLRNLTRYQHLTDVLIESHGSIEIIFWEFLRNKEEGYFIASEILRKICSNHKGAESLRKRPALLKRLHSLVEELTRKSTIDKRKPLGAAAREKAERRLREALDLLKLITNMPSNDLMIRDGKRSAFGIRCLEHVIFGA
;
A
#
# COMPACT_ATOMS: atom_id res chain seq x y z
N MET A 1 -106.11 15.30 -148.31
CA MET A 1 -106.61 16.64 -148.73
C MET A 1 -106.81 17.45 -147.45
N ARG A 2 -106.08 18.55 -147.21
CA ARG A 2 -106.45 19.94 -147.54
C ARG A 2 -107.88 20.34 -147.15
N ARG A 3 -108.02 21.21 -146.13
CA ARG A 3 -108.45 22.62 -146.28
C ARG A 3 -108.10 23.44 -145.03
N LEU A 4 -108.06 24.76 -145.20
CA LEU A 4 -107.94 25.78 -144.15
C LEU A 4 -109.23 26.62 -144.14
N GLN A 5 -109.66 27.08 -142.97
CA GLN A 5 -110.24 28.42 -142.77
C GLN A 5 -110.19 28.79 -141.28
N ALA A 6 -110.49 30.03 -140.93
CA ALA A 6 -110.03 30.66 -139.69
C ALA A 6 -111.10 31.49 -138.97
N GLY A 7 -110.84 31.78 -137.68
CA GLY A 7 -111.30 32.99 -137.00
C GLY A 7 -112.29 32.80 -135.84
N SER A 8 -111.84 33.09 -134.61
CA SER A 8 -112.43 34.12 -133.73
C SER A 8 -111.58 34.28 -132.46
N ILE A 9 -111.77 35.38 -131.72
CA ILE A 9 -111.00 35.75 -130.51
C ILE A 9 -111.96 35.91 -129.32
N ARG A 10 -111.58 35.41 -128.12
CA ARG A 10 -112.07 35.89 -126.81
C ARG A 10 -111.19 35.41 -125.65
N ASN A 11 -111.14 36.22 -124.60
CA ASN A 11 -110.50 35.97 -123.30
C ASN A 11 -111.62 35.79 -122.23
N TYR A 12 -111.41 35.40 -120.96
CA TYR A 12 -110.22 35.21 -120.11
C TYR A 12 -110.28 33.78 -119.48
N ASP A 13 -109.62 33.33 -118.39
CA ASP A 13 -108.91 33.99 -117.27
C ASP A 13 -107.83 33.09 -116.64
N VAL A 14 -107.06 33.63 -115.68
CA VAL A 14 -105.99 32.93 -114.95
C VAL A 14 -106.27 32.90 -113.44
N SER A 15 -106.50 31.71 -112.90
CA SER A 15 -106.84 31.50 -111.48
C SER A 15 -105.81 32.08 -110.49
N THR A 16 -106.31 32.91 -109.57
CA THR A 16 -105.58 33.56 -108.47
C THR A 16 -104.77 32.58 -107.60
N THR A 17 -105.20 31.31 -107.51
CA THR A 17 -104.53 30.23 -106.76
C THR A 17 -103.06 30.06 -107.14
N ASN A 18 -102.71 30.27 -108.42
CA ASN A 18 -101.33 30.12 -108.91
C ASN A 18 -100.39 31.22 -108.38
N LEU A 19 -100.89 32.46 -108.25
CA LEU A 19 -100.14 33.58 -107.68
C LEU A 19 -99.84 33.37 -106.19
N VAL A 20 -100.82 32.85 -105.43
CA VAL A 20 -100.65 32.52 -104.01
C VAL A 20 -99.61 31.41 -103.82
N ASN A 21 -99.66 30.34 -104.63
CA ASN A 21 -98.68 29.26 -104.56
C ASN A 21 -97.25 29.73 -104.93
N ALA A 22 -97.11 30.57 -105.96
CA ALA A 22 -95.82 31.18 -106.29
C ALA A 22 -95.28 32.04 -105.14
N ALA A 23 -96.12 32.87 -104.52
CA ALA A 23 -95.75 33.68 -103.37
C ALA A 23 -95.32 32.83 -102.16
N ILE A 24 -95.98 31.70 -101.90
CA ILE A 24 -95.60 30.76 -100.82
C ILE A 24 -94.20 30.16 -101.08
N VAL A 25 -93.87 29.77 -102.32
CA VAL A 25 -92.54 29.25 -102.67
C VAL A 25 -91.46 30.32 -102.50
N VAL A 26 -91.69 31.55 -102.97
CA VAL A 26 -90.77 32.67 -102.78
C VAL A 26 -90.58 32.97 -101.29
N GLN A 27 -91.68 33.07 -100.51
CA GLN A 27 -91.60 33.27 -99.07
C GLN A 27 -90.87 32.14 -98.34
N LYS A 28 -91.02 30.87 -98.77
CA LYS A 28 -90.27 29.72 -98.23
C LYS A 28 -88.77 29.86 -98.48
N TYR A 29 -88.37 30.26 -99.70
CA TYR A 29 -86.96 30.53 -100.02
C TYR A 29 -86.39 31.72 -99.26
N VAL A 30 -87.14 32.83 -99.14
CA VAL A 30 -86.75 34.03 -98.39
C VAL A 30 -86.64 33.73 -96.89
N ARG A 31 -87.63 33.06 -96.27
CA ARG A 31 -87.57 32.62 -94.86
C ARG A 31 -86.36 31.69 -94.63
N GLY A 32 -86.12 30.75 -95.54
CA GLY A 32 -84.94 29.87 -95.51
C GLY A 32 -83.60 30.61 -95.67
N TRP A 33 -83.54 31.64 -96.52
CA TRP A 33 -82.38 32.51 -96.66
C TRP A 33 -82.14 33.35 -95.41
N ILE A 34 -83.17 34.00 -94.85
CA ILE A 34 -83.10 34.74 -93.58
C ILE A 34 -82.62 33.81 -92.45
N ALA A 35 -83.14 32.59 -92.34
CA ALA A 35 -82.71 31.62 -91.35
C ALA A 35 -81.24 31.22 -91.52
N ARG A 36 -80.79 30.94 -92.74
CA ARG A 36 -79.37 30.62 -93.04
C ARG A 36 -78.44 31.80 -92.77
N SER A 37 -78.83 33.02 -93.14
CA SER A 37 -78.07 34.25 -92.88
C SER A 37 -77.97 34.56 -91.38
N ARG A 38 -79.09 34.46 -90.64
CA ARG A 38 -79.09 34.57 -89.17
C ARG A 38 -78.20 33.49 -88.53
N ARG A 39 -78.23 32.24 -89.02
CA ARG A 39 -77.37 31.15 -88.53
C ARG A 39 -75.88 31.40 -88.83
N LYS A 40 -75.52 31.95 -89.99
CA LYS A 40 -74.14 32.40 -90.29
C LYS A 40 -73.68 33.50 -89.33
N VAL A 41 -74.48 34.55 -89.13
CA VAL A 41 -74.16 35.65 -88.18
C VAL A 41 -74.03 35.14 -86.75
N LEU A 42 -74.89 34.21 -86.32
CA LEU A 42 -74.81 33.59 -85.00
C LEU A 42 -73.54 32.76 -84.84
N GLN A 43 -73.17 31.95 -85.84
CA GLN A 43 -71.90 31.19 -85.82
C GLN A 43 -70.67 32.11 -85.77
N ILE A 44 -70.66 33.22 -86.51
CA ILE A 44 -69.57 34.21 -86.46
C ILE A 44 -69.47 34.85 -85.06
N LYS A 45 -70.61 35.19 -84.43
CA LYS A 45 -70.64 35.69 -83.05
C LYS A 45 -70.12 34.65 -82.04
N ILE A 46 -70.52 33.39 -82.17
CA ILE A 46 -70.05 32.29 -81.31
C ILE A 46 -68.53 32.09 -81.50
N ALA A 47 -68.04 32.00 -82.73
CA ALA A 47 -66.61 31.85 -83.02
C ALA A 47 -65.78 33.03 -82.47
N SER A 48 -66.24 34.26 -82.65
CA SER A 48 -65.61 35.45 -82.07
C SER A 48 -65.53 35.38 -80.54
N GLN A 49 -66.62 34.99 -79.87
CA GLN A 49 -66.65 34.85 -78.42
C GLN A 49 -65.75 33.71 -77.93
N VAL A 50 -65.72 32.57 -78.62
CA VAL A 50 -64.82 31.43 -78.30
C VAL A 50 -63.36 31.84 -78.46
N CYS A 51 -62.98 32.53 -79.53
CA CYS A 51 -61.62 33.07 -79.69
C CYS A 51 -61.26 34.05 -78.57
N LYS A 52 -62.18 34.92 -78.15
CA LYS A 52 -61.97 35.87 -77.04
C LYS A 52 -61.78 35.16 -75.70
N VAL A 53 -62.57 34.12 -75.42
CA VAL A 53 -62.42 33.28 -74.21
C VAL A 53 -61.13 32.49 -74.23
N ASN A 54 -60.76 31.88 -75.36
CA ASN A 54 -59.52 31.09 -75.51
C ASN A 54 -58.26 31.98 -75.41
N SER A 55 -58.30 33.19 -75.97
CA SER A 55 -57.25 34.20 -75.76
C SER A 55 -57.11 34.56 -74.29
N LEU A 56 -58.21 34.93 -73.61
CA LEU A 56 -58.19 35.29 -72.19
C LEU A 56 -57.69 34.13 -71.30
N HIS A 57 -58.13 32.89 -71.59
CA HIS A 57 -57.64 31.69 -70.92
C HIS A 57 -56.13 31.48 -71.13
N SER A 58 -55.63 31.69 -72.36
CA SER A 58 -54.20 31.58 -72.68
C SER A 58 -53.37 32.65 -71.96
N HIS A 59 -53.85 33.90 -71.90
CA HIS A 59 -53.21 34.95 -71.10
C HIS A 59 -53.21 34.62 -69.61
N ASN A 60 -54.30 34.07 -69.07
CA ASN A 60 -54.38 33.64 -67.67
C ASN A 60 -53.43 32.47 -67.36
N LEU A 61 -53.29 31.49 -68.25
CA LEU A 61 -52.29 30.42 -68.12
C LEU A 61 -50.85 30.96 -68.15
N ALA A 62 -50.55 31.88 -69.07
CA ALA A 62 -49.23 32.53 -69.13
C ALA A 62 -48.94 33.33 -67.86
N ALA A 63 -49.91 34.11 -67.37
CA ALA A 63 -49.81 34.86 -66.12
C ALA A 63 -49.61 33.92 -64.91
N ALA A 64 -50.35 32.83 -64.81
CA ALA A 64 -50.18 31.82 -63.75
C ALA A 64 -48.78 31.16 -63.80
N LYS A 65 -48.24 30.91 -65.00
CA LYS A 65 -46.88 30.38 -65.20
C LYS A 65 -45.79 31.37 -64.78
N ILE A 66 -45.97 32.66 -65.06
CA ILE A 66 -45.06 33.74 -64.59
C ILE A 66 -45.16 33.91 -63.07
N GLN A 67 -46.38 33.99 -62.52
CA GLN A 67 -46.62 34.16 -61.09
C GLN A 67 -46.08 32.99 -60.25
N SER A 68 -46.24 31.74 -60.71
CA SER A 68 -45.70 30.56 -60.02
C SER A 68 -44.17 30.52 -60.03
N GLN A 69 -43.52 30.87 -61.16
CA GLN A 69 -42.06 31.03 -61.22
C GLN A 69 -41.56 32.14 -60.30
N LEU A 70 -42.23 33.30 -60.27
CA LEU A 70 -41.84 34.43 -59.42
C LEU A 70 -42.02 34.12 -57.93
N ARG A 71 -43.12 33.45 -57.54
CA ARG A 71 -43.34 32.93 -56.18
C ARG A 71 -42.24 31.91 -55.81
N GLY A 72 -41.92 30.98 -56.71
CA GLY A 72 -40.86 29.98 -56.50
C GLY A 72 -39.46 30.61 -56.34
N TRP A 73 -39.13 31.62 -57.15
CA TRP A 73 -37.89 32.40 -57.01
C TRP A 73 -37.83 33.15 -55.68
N LEU A 74 -38.91 33.82 -55.28
CA LEU A 74 -38.99 34.56 -54.02
C LEU A 74 -38.80 33.63 -52.81
N PHE A 75 -39.45 32.46 -52.82
CA PHE A 75 -39.28 31.44 -51.78
C PHE A 75 -37.83 30.93 -51.71
N ARG A 76 -37.24 30.54 -52.86
CA ARG A 76 -35.83 30.11 -52.94
C ARG A 76 -34.86 31.18 -52.42
N ARG A 77 -35.07 32.44 -52.79
CA ARG A 77 -34.27 33.60 -52.34
C ARG A 77 -34.36 33.80 -50.82
N ASN A 78 -35.55 33.69 -50.25
CA ASN A 78 -35.77 33.84 -48.81
C ASN A 78 -35.20 32.65 -48.01
N PHE A 79 -35.37 31.42 -48.50
CA PHE A 79 -34.75 30.22 -47.90
C PHE A 79 -33.22 30.31 -47.89
N LEU A 80 -32.59 30.75 -49.00
CA LEU A 80 -31.14 30.92 -49.06
C LEU A 80 -30.64 32.00 -48.07
N LYS A 81 -31.36 33.12 -47.91
CA LYS A 81 -31.08 34.12 -46.87
C LYS A 81 -31.14 33.51 -45.46
N GLN A 82 -32.21 32.79 -45.13
CA GLN A 82 -32.37 32.12 -43.83
C GLN A 82 -31.25 31.12 -43.58
N LYS A 83 -30.93 30.25 -44.56
CA LYS A 83 -29.83 29.29 -44.49
C LYS A 83 -28.48 29.98 -44.23
N GLN A 84 -28.19 31.09 -44.91
CA GLN A 84 -26.94 31.85 -44.70
C GLN A 84 -26.86 32.44 -43.29
N MET A 85 -27.98 32.97 -42.75
CA MET A 85 -28.05 33.48 -41.38
C MET A 85 -27.86 32.37 -40.34
N VAL A 86 -28.49 31.21 -40.52
CA VAL A 86 -28.29 30.01 -39.68
C VAL A 86 -26.83 29.56 -39.70
N THR A 87 -26.19 29.48 -40.87
CA THR A 87 -24.77 29.11 -40.98
C THR A 87 -23.86 30.12 -40.27
N ARG A 88 -24.15 31.43 -40.34
CA ARG A 88 -23.42 32.49 -39.61
C ARG A 88 -23.58 32.37 -38.09
N ILE A 89 -24.78 32.04 -37.60
CA ILE A 89 -25.03 31.81 -36.17
C ILE A 89 -24.27 30.56 -35.70
N GLN A 90 -24.35 29.46 -36.46
CA GLN A 90 -23.66 28.21 -36.15
C GLN A 90 -22.13 28.36 -36.15
N SER A 91 -21.55 29.09 -37.11
CA SER A 91 -20.09 29.31 -37.16
C SER A 91 -19.61 30.20 -36.01
N ASN A 92 -20.34 31.27 -35.69
CA ASN A 92 -20.05 32.11 -34.52
C ASN A 92 -20.16 31.34 -33.20
N PHE A 93 -21.17 30.48 -33.04
CA PHE A 93 -21.32 29.63 -31.85
C PHE A 93 -20.16 28.62 -31.73
N ARG A 94 -19.77 27.96 -32.82
CA ARG A 94 -18.60 27.06 -32.86
C ARG A 94 -17.31 27.80 -32.49
N ARG A 95 -17.10 29.01 -33.04
CA ARG A 95 -15.96 29.89 -32.73
C ARG A 95 -15.93 30.28 -31.24
N LEU A 96 -17.06 30.71 -30.68
CA LEU A 96 -17.18 31.10 -29.28
C LEU A 96 -16.95 29.92 -28.32
N ARG A 97 -17.49 28.73 -28.65
CA ARG A 97 -17.25 27.49 -27.88
C ARG A 97 -15.77 27.12 -27.88
N PHE A 98 -15.10 27.16 -29.04
CA PHE A 98 -13.66 26.91 -29.13
C PHE A 98 -12.85 27.92 -28.31
N TRP A 99 -13.14 29.22 -28.45
CA TRP A 99 -12.44 30.29 -27.74
C TRP A 99 -12.58 30.18 -26.22
N ARG A 100 -13.79 29.87 -25.71
CA ARG A 100 -14.01 29.60 -24.28
C ARG A 100 -13.19 28.42 -23.78
N SER A 101 -13.17 27.30 -24.51
CA SER A 101 -12.34 26.13 -24.16
C SER A 101 -10.83 26.44 -24.18
N PHE A 102 -10.36 27.18 -25.19
CA PHE A 102 -8.97 27.60 -25.29
C PHE A 102 -8.57 28.54 -24.13
N GLN A 103 -9.42 29.49 -23.77
CA GLN A 103 -9.20 30.40 -22.66
C GLN A 103 -9.12 29.65 -21.32
N GLN A 104 -9.99 28.65 -21.08
CA GLN A 104 -9.91 27.80 -19.89
C GLN A 104 -8.59 27.00 -19.84
N LEU A 105 -8.18 26.41 -20.96
CA LEU A 105 -6.88 25.72 -21.05
C LEU A 105 -5.69 26.70 -20.84
N ARG A 106 -5.80 27.95 -21.30
CA ARG A 106 -4.77 28.99 -21.10
C ARG A 106 -4.67 29.41 -19.64
N ILE A 107 -5.79 29.60 -18.95
CA ILE A 107 -5.84 29.90 -17.51
C ILE A 107 -5.24 28.74 -16.71
N ALA A 108 -5.72 27.50 -16.95
CA ALA A 108 -5.21 26.31 -16.27
C ALA A 108 -3.69 26.13 -16.47
N LYS A 109 -3.18 26.30 -17.70
CA LYS A 109 -1.73 26.27 -17.97
C LYS A 109 -0.97 27.35 -17.19
N ARG A 110 -1.46 28.59 -17.15
CA ARG A 110 -0.83 29.70 -16.42
C ARG A 110 -0.77 29.40 -14.92
N SER A 111 -1.88 28.97 -14.32
CA SER A 111 -1.93 28.56 -12.90
C SER A 111 -0.96 27.43 -12.58
N ILE A 112 -0.87 26.40 -13.44
CA ILE A 112 0.09 25.30 -13.27
C ILE A 112 1.55 25.81 -13.31
N ILE A 113 1.89 26.69 -14.26
CA ILE A 113 3.24 27.26 -14.38
C ILE A 113 3.59 28.10 -13.14
N THR A 114 2.67 28.93 -12.65
CA THR A 114 2.83 29.72 -11.41
C THR A 114 3.04 28.81 -10.19
N ILE A 115 2.18 27.80 -9.98
CA ILE A 115 2.34 26.87 -8.86
C ILE A 115 3.70 26.15 -8.93
N GLN A 116 4.10 25.69 -10.11
CA GLN A 116 5.40 25.03 -10.29
C GLN A 116 6.60 25.96 -10.05
N SER A 117 6.53 27.25 -10.41
CA SER A 117 7.62 28.20 -10.16
C SER A 117 7.77 28.49 -8.66
N HIS A 118 6.66 28.69 -7.94
CA HIS A 118 6.69 28.83 -6.47
C HIS A 118 7.24 27.58 -5.77
N VAL A 119 6.84 26.37 -6.18
CA VAL A 119 7.37 25.12 -5.61
C VAL A 119 8.86 24.97 -5.88
N ARG A 120 9.34 25.19 -7.12
CA ARG A 120 10.78 25.16 -7.44
C ARG A 120 11.57 26.17 -6.59
N GLY A 121 11.07 27.40 -6.48
CA GLY A 121 11.69 28.45 -5.67
C GLY A 121 11.71 28.14 -4.17
N TRP A 122 10.67 27.51 -3.64
CA TRP A 122 10.62 27.06 -2.24
C TRP A 122 11.61 25.93 -1.96
N ILE A 123 11.71 24.93 -2.85
CA ILE A 123 12.71 23.86 -2.74
C ILE A 123 14.13 24.45 -2.74
N ALA A 124 14.45 25.31 -3.72
CA ALA A 124 15.77 25.93 -3.85
C ALA A 124 16.14 26.75 -2.59
N ARG A 125 15.21 27.58 -2.08
CA ARG A 125 15.41 28.31 -0.82
C ARG A 125 15.62 27.37 0.35
N ARG A 126 14.79 26.33 0.53
CA ARG A 126 14.88 25.40 1.66
C ARG A 126 16.20 24.62 1.68
N VAL A 127 16.73 24.26 0.50
CA VAL A 127 18.07 23.66 0.35
C VAL A 127 19.15 24.66 0.75
N ALA A 128 19.13 25.89 0.22
CA ALA A 128 20.11 26.93 0.55
C ALA A 128 20.13 27.27 2.06
N TRP A 129 18.96 27.41 2.69
CA TRP A 129 18.84 27.59 4.15
C TRP A 129 19.46 26.42 4.93
N ARG A 130 19.23 25.17 4.53
CA ARG A 130 19.82 23.99 5.18
C ARG A 130 21.34 23.96 5.07
N HIS A 131 21.90 24.32 3.90
CA HIS A 131 23.36 24.44 3.75
C HIS A 131 23.95 25.57 4.61
N ARG A 132 23.35 26.77 4.61
CA ARG A 132 23.79 27.89 5.46
C ARG A 132 23.78 27.53 6.95
N TYR A 133 22.72 26.86 7.41
CA TYR A 133 22.62 26.38 8.80
C TYR A 133 23.74 25.38 9.15
N LEU A 134 23.96 24.37 8.31
CA LEU A 134 25.00 23.35 8.54
C LEU A 134 26.41 23.96 8.55
N VAL A 135 26.69 24.93 7.67
CA VAL A 135 27.96 25.68 7.67
C VAL A 135 28.11 26.49 8.97
N GLY A 136 27.06 27.18 9.42
CA GLY A 136 27.08 27.94 10.68
C GLY A 136 27.33 27.06 11.92
N VAL A 137 26.72 25.87 11.97
CA VAL A 137 26.99 24.88 13.04
C VAL A 137 28.44 24.40 12.99
N LEU A 138 28.95 24.01 11.82
CA LEU A 138 30.34 23.55 11.67
C LEU A 138 31.35 24.65 12.04
N GLN A 139 31.14 25.88 11.58
CA GLN A 139 31.97 27.03 11.94
C GLN A 139 31.97 27.30 13.46
N ARG A 140 30.80 27.19 14.12
CA ARG A 140 30.70 27.33 15.58
C ARG A 140 31.52 26.25 16.30
N CYS A 141 31.39 24.99 15.90
CA CYS A 141 32.14 23.87 16.47
C CYS A 141 33.66 24.02 16.25
N CYS A 142 34.10 24.39 15.04
CA CYS A 142 35.52 24.61 14.74
C CYS A 142 36.11 25.78 15.56
N ARG A 143 35.40 26.90 15.69
CA ARG A 143 35.83 28.03 16.53
C ARG A 143 35.95 27.63 18.01
N GLY A 144 34.97 26.92 18.55
CA GLY A 144 35.01 26.41 19.92
C GLY A 144 36.17 25.44 20.16
N TRP A 145 36.43 24.53 19.22
CA TRP A 145 37.57 23.59 19.29
C TRP A 145 38.92 24.31 19.26
N LEU A 146 39.09 25.31 18.38
CA LEU A 146 40.33 26.10 18.30
C LEU A 146 40.63 26.83 19.62
N ILE A 147 39.63 27.47 20.22
CA ILE A 147 39.77 28.16 21.51
C ILE A 147 40.11 27.17 22.63
N ARG A 148 39.37 26.05 22.74
CA ARG A 148 39.63 25.02 23.76
C ARG A 148 41.01 24.38 23.59
N ARG A 149 41.48 24.15 22.36
CA ARG A 149 42.82 23.65 22.07
C ARG A 149 43.91 24.64 22.49
N LYS A 150 43.76 25.94 22.19
CA LYS A 150 44.71 26.97 22.63
C LYS A 150 44.81 27.04 24.16
N PHE A 151 43.66 27.04 24.84
CA PHE A 151 43.59 27.04 26.31
C PHE A 151 44.26 25.79 26.93
N LEU A 152 43.99 24.59 26.39
CA LEU A 152 44.60 23.36 26.91
C LEU A 152 46.12 23.37 26.77
N LEU A 153 46.66 23.78 25.61
CA LEU A 153 48.11 23.91 25.42
C LEU A 153 48.75 24.90 26.42
N GLN A 154 48.09 26.02 26.71
CA GLN A 154 48.55 26.96 27.74
C GLN A 154 48.48 26.35 29.15
N LYS A 155 47.39 25.67 29.50
CA LYS A 155 47.23 24.97 30.78
C LYS A 155 48.28 23.88 30.98
N ASP A 156 48.58 23.10 29.95
CA ASP A 156 49.55 22.00 30.03
C ASP A 156 50.98 22.53 30.17
N ALA A 157 51.33 23.62 29.48
CA ALA A 157 52.59 24.33 29.70
C ALA A 157 52.73 24.89 31.13
N VAL A 158 51.67 25.49 31.68
CA VAL A 158 51.64 25.99 33.06
C VAL A 158 51.82 24.84 34.07
N VAL A 159 51.13 23.71 33.89
CA VAL A 159 51.27 22.54 34.76
C VAL A 159 52.69 21.95 34.69
N MET A 160 53.33 21.94 33.51
CA MET A 160 54.72 21.50 33.33
C MET A 160 55.72 22.42 34.04
N ILE A 161 55.52 23.74 34.00
CA ILE A 161 56.34 24.70 34.74
C ILE A 161 56.14 24.53 36.25
N GLN A 162 54.89 24.39 36.71
CA GLN A 162 54.57 24.20 38.13
C GLN A 162 55.15 22.90 38.69
N SER A 163 55.15 21.79 37.93
CA SER A 163 55.75 20.53 38.38
C SER A 163 57.28 20.61 38.42
N ALA A 164 57.92 21.27 37.45
CA ALA A 164 59.36 21.52 37.45
C ALA A 164 59.81 22.38 38.65
N VAL A 165 59.08 23.46 38.96
CA VAL A 165 59.37 24.33 40.12
C VAL A 165 59.19 23.57 41.44
N ARG A 166 58.11 22.79 41.59
CA ARG A 166 57.90 21.93 42.77
C ARG A 166 59.04 20.92 42.94
N CYS A 167 59.46 20.27 41.85
CA CYS A 167 60.60 19.34 41.85
C CYS A 167 61.90 20.04 42.29
N SER A 168 62.21 21.21 41.71
CA SER A 168 63.40 22.00 42.07
C SER A 168 63.42 22.37 43.56
N ASN A 169 62.28 22.79 44.12
CA ASN A 169 62.18 23.14 45.53
C ASN A 169 62.38 21.92 46.45
N CYS A 170 61.80 20.76 46.11
CA CYS A 170 62.04 19.51 46.84
C CYS A 170 63.52 19.07 46.78
N LEU A 171 64.16 19.17 45.61
CA LEU A 171 65.58 18.85 45.44
C LEU A 171 66.47 19.79 46.25
N LYS A 172 66.23 21.12 46.20
CA LYS A 172 66.95 22.10 47.03
C LYS A 172 66.83 21.76 48.52
N ALA A 173 65.61 21.52 49.02
CA ALA A 173 65.39 21.16 50.42
C ALA A 173 66.09 19.84 50.80
N PHE A 174 66.10 18.84 49.92
CA PHE A 174 66.85 17.60 50.11
C PHE A 174 68.36 17.84 50.17
N HIS A 175 68.93 18.65 49.25
CA HIS A 175 70.36 18.98 49.26
C HIS A 175 70.76 19.76 50.52
N CYS A 176 69.97 20.72 50.98
CA CYS A 176 70.23 21.42 52.25
C CYS A 176 70.27 20.45 53.43
N ARG A 177 69.28 19.53 53.55
CA ARG A 177 69.24 18.50 54.61
C ARG A 177 70.42 17.53 54.51
N LYS A 178 70.77 17.08 53.30
CA LYS A 178 71.91 16.19 53.05
C LYS A 178 73.23 16.86 53.45
N ASN A 179 73.44 18.12 53.08
CA ASN A 179 74.68 18.84 53.39
C ASN A 179 74.80 19.08 54.91
N ALA A 180 73.72 19.47 55.59
CA ALA A 180 73.71 19.59 57.06
C ALA A 180 74.00 18.26 57.76
N ALA A 181 73.44 17.15 57.28
CA ALA A 181 73.74 15.82 57.81
C ALA A 181 75.22 15.41 57.58
N ILE A 182 75.79 15.73 56.41
CA ILE A 182 77.22 15.50 56.11
C ILE A 182 78.11 16.33 57.03
N GLU A 183 77.77 17.59 57.32
CA GLU A 183 78.52 18.43 58.26
C GLU A 183 78.50 17.87 59.68
N ILE A 184 77.32 17.49 60.19
CA ILE A 184 77.20 16.85 61.51
C ILE A 184 78.01 15.54 61.55
N GLN A 185 77.91 14.70 60.52
CA GLN A 185 78.72 13.47 60.42
C GLN A 185 80.22 13.75 60.35
N ARG A 186 80.65 14.82 59.66
CA ARG A 186 82.06 15.26 59.59
C ARG A 186 82.58 15.67 60.96
N PHE A 187 81.83 16.51 61.68
CA PHE A 187 82.19 16.93 63.04
C PHE A 187 82.21 15.76 64.03
N VAL A 188 81.19 14.89 64.02
CA VAL A 188 81.12 13.71 64.91
C VAL A 188 82.25 12.73 64.62
N ARG A 189 82.53 12.41 63.35
CA ARG A 189 83.69 11.55 62.98
C ARG A 189 85.02 12.19 63.41
N GLY A 190 85.18 13.49 63.20
CA GLY A 190 86.35 14.24 63.67
C GLY A 190 86.51 14.19 65.19
N GLN A 191 85.43 14.32 65.95
CA GLN A 191 85.46 14.18 67.42
C GLN A 191 85.76 12.75 67.89
N ILE A 192 85.24 11.72 67.21
CA ILE A 192 85.58 10.32 67.49
C ILE A 192 87.08 10.09 67.25
N THR A 193 87.64 10.58 66.15
CA THR A 193 89.08 10.46 65.87
C THR A 193 89.93 11.24 66.89
N ARG A 194 89.55 12.46 67.27
CA ARG A 194 90.27 13.21 68.34
C ARG A 194 90.18 12.52 69.70
N LYS A 195 89.02 11.97 70.08
CA LYS A 195 88.89 11.17 71.32
C LYS A 195 89.73 9.88 71.26
N ARG A 196 89.89 9.26 70.09
CA ARG A 196 90.81 8.13 69.91
C ARG A 196 92.28 8.55 70.03
N LEU A 197 92.67 9.70 69.47
CA LEU A 197 94.04 10.22 69.58
C LEU A 197 94.39 10.65 71.02
N LEU A 198 93.47 11.34 71.72
CA LEU A 198 93.61 11.70 73.14
C LEU A 198 93.45 10.50 74.09
N GLY A 199 92.89 9.39 73.61
CA GLY A 199 92.95 8.09 74.28
C GLY A 199 94.24 7.31 73.98
N ALA A 200 94.96 7.65 72.90
CA ALA A 200 96.21 7.01 72.49
C ALA A 200 97.47 7.68 73.07
N THR A 201 97.35 8.84 73.72
CA THR A 201 98.45 9.46 74.47
C THR A 201 98.83 8.69 75.75
N HIS A 202 98.10 7.62 76.09
CA HIS A 202 98.51 6.60 77.05
C HIS A 202 98.46 5.19 76.43
N PHE A 203 99.19 4.95 75.34
CA PHE A 203 100.16 3.84 75.25
C PHE A 203 101.06 4.01 74.01
N HIS A 204 102.34 3.70 74.15
CA HIS A 204 103.32 3.69 73.05
C HIS A 204 103.91 2.28 72.89
N SER A 205 104.51 1.99 71.73
CA SER A 205 105.08 0.69 71.31
C SER A 205 104.02 -0.40 71.05
N ALA A 206 104.07 -1.20 69.97
CA ALA A 206 104.87 -1.22 68.73
C ALA A 206 104.04 -1.97 67.63
N THR A 207 104.45 -2.29 66.40
CA THR A 207 105.77 -2.31 65.72
C THR A 207 105.59 -2.12 64.19
N ASN A 208 106.68 -2.21 63.42
CA ASN A 208 106.78 -2.21 61.95
C ASN A 208 105.77 -3.10 61.19
N GLY A 209 105.44 -2.72 59.94
CA GLY A 209 104.55 -3.53 59.08
C GLY A 209 104.39 -3.12 57.61
N PHE A 210 105.47 -2.66 56.95
CA PHE A 210 105.64 -2.49 55.49
C PHE A 210 104.50 -1.83 54.67
N CYS A 211 104.76 -0.62 54.16
CA CYS A 211 103.95 -0.04 53.08
C CYS A 211 104.28 -0.68 51.72
N ASN A 212 103.27 -1.13 50.97
CA ASN A 212 103.41 -1.47 49.55
C ASN A 212 102.44 -0.64 48.71
N PHE A 213 102.98 0.24 47.88
CA PHE A 213 102.27 1.03 46.89
C PHE A 213 102.03 0.17 45.64
N GLN A 214 100.77 -0.18 45.34
CA GLN A 214 100.46 -1.03 44.18
C GLN A 214 99.35 -0.42 43.30
N THR A 215 99.81 0.43 42.38
CA THR A 215 99.34 0.59 40.99
C THR A 215 97.83 0.46 40.69
N SER A 216 97.20 1.60 40.42
CA SER A 216 95.81 1.77 40.01
C SER A 216 95.51 1.31 38.56
N VAL A 217 95.69 0.02 38.25
CA VAL A 217 95.47 -0.53 36.90
C VAL A 217 94.01 -0.95 36.67
N GLY A 218 93.32 -1.50 37.69
CA GLY A 218 91.99 -2.10 37.54
C GLY A 218 90.83 -1.13 37.25
N CYS A 219 91.02 0.20 37.35
CA CYS A 219 89.92 1.17 37.22
C CYS A 219 89.61 1.56 35.76
N VAL A 220 90.62 1.58 34.89
CA VAL A 220 90.49 2.12 33.52
C VAL A 220 89.67 1.17 32.62
N GLN A 221 89.96 -0.14 32.68
CA GLN A 221 89.32 -1.16 31.83
C GLN A 221 87.82 -1.34 32.11
N SER A 222 87.35 -1.02 33.32
CA SER A 222 85.90 -0.96 33.61
C SER A 222 85.23 0.20 32.88
N CYS A 223 85.85 1.38 32.86
CA CYS A 223 85.26 2.59 32.28
C CYS A 223 85.16 2.52 30.75
N GLU A 224 86.18 1.97 30.07
CA GLU A 224 86.12 1.78 28.60
C GLU A 224 85.01 0.81 28.20
N SER A 225 84.86 -0.30 28.96
CA SER A 225 83.79 -1.27 28.76
C SER A 225 82.40 -0.65 28.93
N ASP A 226 82.20 0.17 29.97
CA ASP A 226 80.93 0.89 30.20
C ASP A 226 80.63 1.92 29.10
N ILE A 227 81.64 2.62 28.57
CA ILE A 227 81.47 3.58 27.46
C ILE A 227 81.05 2.85 26.17
N MET A 228 81.65 1.69 25.88
CA MET A 228 81.27 0.82 24.76
C MET A 228 79.83 0.32 24.91
N ILE A 229 79.49 -0.28 26.06
CA ILE A 229 78.15 -0.80 26.35
C ILE A 229 77.08 0.32 26.28
N SER A 230 77.36 1.48 26.87
CA SER A 230 76.49 2.67 26.81
C SER A 230 76.24 3.13 25.37
N SER A 231 77.26 3.07 24.51
CA SER A 231 77.16 3.45 23.09
C SER A 231 76.36 2.43 22.28
N ILE A 232 76.58 1.13 22.50
CA ILE A 232 75.76 0.05 21.90
C ILE A 232 74.29 0.19 22.33
N LEU A 233 74.02 0.44 23.61
CA LEU A 233 72.65 0.63 24.12
C LEU A 233 71.96 1.87 23.53
N LYS A 234 72.68 2.98 23.31
CA LYS A 234 72.15 4.16 22.60
C LYS A 234 71.74 3.81 21.16
N LEU A 235 72.61 3.11 20.42
CA LEU A 235 72.36 2.72 19.03
C LEU A 235 71.21 1.71 18.91
N GLN A 236 71.11 0.73 19.82
CA GLN A 236 69.97 -0.19 19.91
C GLN A 236 68.66 0.52 20.25
N ARG A 237 68.66 1.49 21.19
CA ARG A 237 67.46 2.30 21.51
C ARG A 237 67.02 3.15 20.32
N TRP A 238 67.95 3.76 19.60
CA TRP A 238 67.67 4.49 18.36
C TRP A 238 67.06 3.56 17.30
N TRP A 239 67.67 2.39 17.03
CA TRP A 239 67.16 1.45 16.03
C TRP A 239 65.76 0.92 16.36
N ARG A 240 65.49 0.57 17.63
CA ARG A 240 64.14 0.21 18.11
C ARG A 240 63.13 1.34 17.87
N SER A 241 63.56 2.60 17.99
CA SER A 241 62.71 3.78 17.76
C SER A 241 62.43 4.00 16.27
N VAL A 242 63.41 3.78 15.39
CA VAL A 242 63.27 3.78 13.93
C VAL A 242 62.33 2.67 13.45
N LEU A 243 62.45 1.46 14.01
CA LEU A 243 61.54 0.34 13.72
C LEU A 243 60.11 0.65 14.15
N LEU A 244 59.90 1.18 15.37
CA LEU A 244 58.58 1.59 15.85
C LEU A 244 57.96 2.69 14.97
N LEU A 245 58.76 3.64 14.48
CA LEU A 245 58.29 4.65 13.54
C LEU A 245 57.88 4.04 12.19
N LYS A 246 58.69 3.13 11.63
CA LYS A 246 58.37 2.40 10.38
C LYS A 246 57.10 1.54 10.51
N LEU A 247 56.82 0.97 11.69
CA LEU A 247 55.56 0.27 11.95
C LEU A 247 54.38 1.25 12.01
N LYS A 248 54.50 2.34 12.78
CA LYS A 248 53.45 3.37 12.89
C LYS A 248 53.09 4.01 11.54
N THR A 249 54.07 4.28 10.66
CA THR A 249 53.80 4.81 9.32
C THR A 249 53.10 3.80 8.42
N LYS A 250 53.52 2.52 8.42
CA LYS A 250 52.81 1.44 7.70
C LYS A 250 51.35 1.33 8.14
N SER A 251 51.09 1.27 9.45
CA SER A 251 49.71 1.22 9.98
C SER A 251 48.90 2.47 9.61
N ALA A 252 49.50 3.66 9.67
CA ALA A 252 48.83 4.90 9.28
C ALA A 252 48.46 4.92 7.78
N ILE A 253 49.34 4.43 6.90
CA ILE A 253 49.06 4.33 5.46
C ILE A 253 47.87 3.40 5.19
N ILE A 254 47.81 2.24 5.86
CA ILE A 254 46.69 1.29 5.74
C ILE A 254 45.38 1.91 6.24
N ILE A 255 45.38 2.52 7.43
CA ILE A 255 44.19 3.19 7.99
C ILE A 255 43.70 4.30 7.05
N GLN A 256 44.62 5.11 6.50
CA GLN A 256 44.26 6.17 5.56
C GLN A 256 43.75 5.64 4.20
N SER A 257 44.29 4.54 3.66
CA SER A 257 43.82 3.98 2.39
C SER A 257 42.43 3.35 2.55
N CYS A 258 42.19 2.62 3.65
CA CYS A 258 40.87 2.12 4.03
C CYS A 258 39.86 3.26 4.19
N LEU A 259 40.24 4.36 4.87
CA LEU A 259 39.38 5.54 5.05
C LEU A 259 39.04 6.21 3.72
N ARG A 260 40.03 6.48 2.86
CA ARG A 260 39.82 7.07 1.51
C ARG A 260 38.89 6.20 0.67
N GLY A 261 39.09 4.87 0.67
CA GLY A 261 38.22 3.91 -0.01
C GLY A 261 36.79 3.88 0.55
N TRP A 262 36.61 3.99 1.87
CA TRP A 262 35.29 4.09 2.49
C TRP A 262 34.57 5.39 2.13
N ILE A 263 35.25 6.54 2.17
CA ILE A 263 34.70 7.84 1.75
C ILE A 263 34.26 7.79 0.27
N GLY A 264 35.10 7.24 -0.61
CA GLY A 264 34.78 7.06 -2.04
C GLY A 264 33.54 6.21 -2.25
N ARG A 265 33.46 5.03 -1.61
CA ARG A 265 32.27 4.16 -1.65
C ARG A 265 31.03 4.84 -1.09
N GLN A 266 31.14 5.63 -0.01
CA GLN A 266 30.00 6.34 0.56
C GLN A 266 29.49 7.47 -0.36
N LYS A 267 30.38 8.18 -1.07
CA LYS A 267 30.00 9.16 -2.09
C LYS A 267 29.25 8.51 -3.25
N ALA A 268 29.85 7.47 -3.87
CA ALA A 268 29.24 6.74 -4.97
C ALA A 268 27.89 6.08 -4.59
N SER A 269 27.75 5.62 -3.35
CA SER A 269 26.49 5.08 -2.83
C SER A 269 25.38 6.15 -2.79
N LYS A 270 25.67 7.36 -2.28
CA LYS A 270 24.72 8.49 -2.25
C LYS A 270 24.32 8.96 -3.65
N GLU A 271 25.27 8.99 -4.59
CA GLU A 271 25.03 9.33 -5.99
C GLU A 271 24.12 8.27 -6.65
N ARG A 272 24.43 6.97 -6.49
CA ARG A 272 23.60 5.86 -6.97
C ARG A 272 22.18 5.89 -6.38
N GLN A 273 22.03 6.14 -5.08
CA GLN A 273 20.72 6.29 -4.44
C GLN A 273 19.91 7.44 -5.04
N SER A 274 20.56 8.58 -5.31
CA SER A 274 19.93 9.75 -5.92
C SER A 274 19.46 9.46 -7.36
N VAL A 275 20.30 8.80 -8.16
CA VAL A 275 19.95 8.36 -9.53
C VAL A 275 18.78 7.38 -9.51
N VAL A 276 18.80 6.36 -8.64
CA VAL A 276 17.70 5.38 -8.51
C VAL A 276 16.40 6.03 -8.05
N MET A 277 16.45 7.04 -7.18
CA MET A 277 15.27 7.82 -6.77
C MET A 277 14.65 8.59 -7.96
N ILE A 278 15.47 9.25 -8.77
CA ILE A 278 15.01 9.98 -9.97
C ILE A 278 14.44 9.00 -11.00
N GLN A 279 15.16 7.91 -11.29
CA GLN A 279 14.74 6.88 -12.26
C GLN A 279 13.42 6.20 -11.85
N SER A 280 13.27 5.83 -10.58
CA SER A 280 12.04 5.18 -10.09
C SER A 280 10.84 6.13 -10.11
N HIS A 281 11.03 7.42 -9.75
CA HIS A 281 9.98 8.42 -9.87
C HIS A 281 9.56 8.66 -11.33
N TRP A 282 10.53 8.72 -12.26
CA TRP A 282 10.27 8.89 -13.69
C TRP A 282 9.55 7.70 -14.31
N LYS A 283 10.01 6.45 -14.04
CA LYS A 283 9.32 5.23 -14.47
C LYS A 283 7.89 5.19 -13.96
N GLY A 284 7.67 5.52 -12.68
CA GLY A 284 6.34 5.63 -12.09
C GLY A 284 5.48 6.73 -12.72
N TYR A 285 6.07 7.85 -13.14
CA TYR A 285 5.36 8.91 -13.86
C TYR A 285 4.93 8.47 -15.27
N LEU A 286 5.80 7.79 -16.02
CA LEU A 286 5.46 7.26 -17.34
C LEU A 286 4.28 6.29 -17.27
N LEU A 287 4.36 5.29 -16.38
CA LEU A 287 3.27 4.33 -16.14
C LEU A 287 1.95 5.03 -15.77
N ARG A 288 1.98 6.06 -14.91
CA ARG A 288 0.79 6.86 -14.55
C ARG A 288 0.27 7.78 -15.66
N LYS A 289 1.13 8.18 -16.61
CA LYS A 289 0.74 8.98 -17.78
C LYS A 289 0.01 8.10 -18.80
N GLU A 290 0.53 6.90 -19.04
CA GLU A 290 0.01 5.90 -19.97
C GLU A 290 -1.30 5.28 -19.47
N SER A 291 -1.31 4.70 -18.27
CA SER A 291 -2.50 4.11 -17.64
C SER A 291 -3.60 5.14 -17.29
N ARG A 292 -3.41 6.44 -17.53
CA ARG A 292 -4.38 7.50 -17.19
C ARG A 292 -5.76 7.26 -17.80
N GLY A 293 -5.83 6.73 -19.03
CA GLY A 293 -7.09 6.37 -19.68
C GLY A 293 -7.79 5.20 -18.99
N GLN A 294 -7.06 4.10 -18.79
CA GLN A 294 -7.54 2.89 -18.12
C GLN A 294 -7.99 3.18 -16.67
N LEU A 295 -7.25 4.01 -15.93
CA LEU A 295 -7.61 4.45 -14.58
C LEU A 295 -8.85 5.35 -14.54
N LEU A 296 -9.18 6.06 -15.63
CA LEU A 296 -10.43 6.82 -15.72
C LEU A 296 -11.62 5.90 -16.06
N ASP A 297 -11.46 4.94 -16.98
CA ASP A 297 -12.47 3.89 -17.22
C ASP A 297 -12.77 3.09 -15.95
N LEU A 298 -11.72 2.60 -15.28
CA LEU A 298 -11.88 1.77 -14.07
C LEU A 298 -12.58 2.54 -12.94
N ARG A 299 -12.31 3.85 -12.79
CA ARG A 299 -13.06 4.71 -11.85
C ARG A 299 -14.52 4.89 -12.28
N LEU A 300 -14.79 5.14 -13.56
CA LEU A 300 -16.17 5.27 -14.07
C LEU A 300 -16.96 3.98 -13.91
N ARG A 301 -16.32 2.81 -14.12
CA ARG A 301 -16.91 1.49 -13.86
C ARG A 301 -17.20 1.28 -12.38
N VAL A 302 -16.24 1.52 -11.50
CA VAL A 302 -16.45 1.45 -10.04
C VAL A 302 -17.57 2.40 -9.59
N GLN A 303 -17.64 3.63 -10.12
CA GLN A 303 -18.72 4.57 -9.82
C GLN A 303 -20.10 4.12 -10.35
N ARG A 304 -20.17 3.53 -11.55
CA ARG A 304 -21.42 2.95 -12.09
C ARG A 304 -21.86 1.76 -11.24
N SER A 305 -20.95 0.85 -10.91
CA SER A 305 -21.26 -0.28 -10.02
C SER A 305 -21.74 0.20 -8.65
N ALA A 306 -21.05 1.17 -8.03
CA ALA A 306 -21.42 1.72 -6.72
C ALA A 306 -22.82 2.38 -6.72
N LYS A 307 -23.21 3.09 -7.80
CA LYS A 307 -24.57 3.63 -7.95
C LYS A 307 -25.66 2.57 -8.07
N ASN A 308 -25.29 1.35 -8.49
CA ASN A 308 -26.22 0.24 -8.70
C ASN A 308 -26.22 -0.75 -7.51
N VAL A 309 -25.47 -0.49 -6.43
CA VAL A 309 -25.55 -1.30 -5.20
C VAL A 309 -26.80 -0.91 -4.42
N ASN A 310 -27.78 -1.80 -4.39
CA ASN A 310 -28.84 -1.77 -3.38
C ASN A 310 -28.39 -2.50 -2.10
N ASP A 311 -29.18 -2.40 -1.03
CA ASP A 311 -28.79 -3.01 0.25
C ASP A 311 -28.86 -4.54 0.26
N SER A 312 -29.75 -5.18 -0.51
CA SER A 312 -29.80 -6.64 -0.63
C SER A 312 -28.62 -7.23 -1.42
N MET A 313 -27.89 -6.43 -2.21
CA MET A 313 -26.64 -6.84 -2.85
C MET A 313 -25.41 -6.73 -1.94
N ARG A 314 -25.51 -6.09 -0.77
CA ARG A 314 -24.40 -6.07 0.22
C ARG A 314 -24.11 -7.48 0.69
N ILE A 315 -22.82 -7.84 0.76
CA ILE A 315 -22.35 -9.19 1.13
C ILE A 315 -23.01 -9.67 2.44
N ILE A 316 -23.04 -8.83 3.49
CA ILE A 316 -23.65 -9.21 4.77
C ILE A 316 -25.15 -9.53 4.66
N ASN A 317 -25.91 -8.79 3.85
CA ASN A 317 -27.35 -9.02 3.69
C ASN A 317 -27.63 -10.27 2.85
N ARG A 318 -26.81 -10.52 1.80
CA ARG A 318 -26.81 -11.79 1.07
C ARG A 318 -26.50 -12.98 1.97
N LEU A 319 -25.52 -12.84 2.88
CA LEU A 319 -25.16 -13.90 3.82
C LEU A 319 -26.25 -14.14 4.87
N LYS A 320 -26.89 -13.10 5.41
CA LYS A 320 -28.04 -13.25 6.32
C LYS A 320 -29.19 -14.03 5.65
N MET A 321 -29.52 -13.70 4.41
CA MET A 321 -30.55 -14.38 3.61
C MET A 321 -30.19 -15.85 3.34
N ALA A 322 -28.98 -16.11 2.81
CA ALA A 322 -28.51 -17.47 2.54
C ALA A 322 -28.36 -18.32 3.83
N LEU A 323 -28.04 -17.69 4.96
CA LEU A 323 -28.01 -18.32 6.29
C LEU A 323 -29.41 -18.73 6.76
N SER A 324 -30.43 -17.87 6.60
CA SER A 324 -31.82 -18.24 6.94
C SER A 324 -32.35 -19.37 6.05
N GLU A 325 -31.93 -19.43 4.79
CA GLU A 325 -32.31 -20.49 3.85
C GLU A 325 -31.53 -21.80 4.04
N LEU A 326 -30.35 -21.76 4.69
CA LEU A 326 -29.34 -22.83 4.70
C LEU A 326 -29.87 -24.21 5.11
N LEU A 327 -30.76 -24.29 6.10
CA LEU A 327 -31.35 -25.55 6.57
C LEU A 327 -32.53 -26.05 5.69
N SER A 328 -32.98 -25.25 4.74
CA SER A 328 -34.05 -25.58 3.77
C SER A 328 -33.52 -25.94 2.38
N MET A 329 -32.23 -25.71 2.12
CA MET A 329 -31.59 -25.97 0.84
C MET A 329 -31.57 -27.49 0.53
N LYS A 330 -32.26 -27.90 -0.54
CA LYS A 330 -32.28 -29.31 -0.99
C LYS A 330 -31.00 -29.78 -1.71
N SER A 331 -30.09 -28.86 -2.03
CA SER A 331 -28.85 -29.15 -2.78
C SER A 331 -27.63 -29.08 -1.86
N ILE A 332 -26.94 -30.22 -1.68
CA ILE A 332 -25.68 -30.30 -0.91
C ILE A 332 -24.62 -29.35 -1.50
N SER A 333 -24.60 -29.16 -2.83
CA SER A 333 -23.71 -28.20 -3.50
C SER A 333 -24.04 -26.75 -3.11
N GLY A 334 -25.33 -26.41 -2.98
CA GLY A 334 -25.79 -25.09 -2.50
C GLY A 334 -25.44 -24.84 -1.03
N ILE A 335 -25.61 -25.85 -0.18
CA ILE A 335 -25.19 -25.82 1.24
C ILE A 335 -23.66 -25.60 1.33
N LEU A 336 -22.87 -26.38 0.58
CA LEU A 336 -21.42 -26.30 0.57
C LEU A 336 -20.91 -24.93 0.09
N HIS A 337 -21.44 -24.42 -1.01
CA HIS A 337 -21.12 -23.07 -1.51
C HIS A 337 -21.45 -21.99 -0.48
N THR A 338 -22.60 -22.09 0.18
CA THR A 338 -23.02 -21.13 1.21
C THR A 338 -22.10 -21.19 2.44
N CYS A 339 -21.75 -22.39 2.91
CA CYS A 339 -20.84 -22.58 4.04
C CYS A 339 -19.42 -22.08 3.72
N ALA A 340 -18.89 -22.38 2.54
CA ALA A 340 -17.59 -21.86 2.09
C ALA A 340 -17.58 -20.33 1.99
N THR A 341 -18.69 -19.72 1.57
CA THR A 341 -18.83 -18.25 1.53
C THR A 341 -18.89 -17.64 2.94
N LEU A 342 -19.61 -18.28 3.88
CA LEU A 342 -19.66 -17.87 5.29
C LEU A 342 -18.27 -17.97 5.97
N ASP A 343 -17.54 -19.05 5.71
CA ASP A 343 -16.17 -19.26 6.23
C ASP A 343 -15.21 -18.18 5.71
N MET A 344 -15.11 -18.02 4.38
CA MET A 344 -14.25 -17.00 3.75
C MET A 344 -14.57 -15.57 4.19
N THR A 345 -15.85 -15.23 4.44
CA THR A 345 -16.24 -13.86 4.82
C THR A 345 -16.11 -13.59 6.32
N THR A 346 -16.29 -14.59 7.19
CA THR A 346 -15.99 -14.50 8.63
C THR A 346 -14.48 -14.52 8.91
N GLN A 347 -13.67 -15.18 8.07
CA GLN A 347 -12.21 -15.22 8.20
C GLN A 347 -11.56 -13.82 8.21
N HIS A 348 -12.17 -12.83 7.55
CA HIS A 348 -11.59 -11.52 7.26
C HIS A 348 -12.30 -10.31 7.88
N SER A 349 -13.45 -10.48 8.55
CA SER A 349 -14.26 -9.33 9.02
C SER A 349 -14.99 -9.61 10.33
N GLN A 350 -14.53 -8.96 11.40
CA GLN A 350 -15.18 -8.97 12.72
C GLN A 350 -16.65 -8.56 12.63
N LYS A 351 -16.95 -7.47 11.91
CA LYS A 351 -18.33 -7.00 11.74
C LYS A 351 -19.21 -8.01 10.99
N CYS A 352 -18.64 -8.84 10.11
CA CYS A 352 -19.39 -9.93 9.50
C CYS A 352 -19.77 -10.99 10.55
N CYS A 353 -18.83 -11.36 11.43
CA CYS A 353 -19.07 -12.28 12.55
C CYS A 353 -20.15 -11.77 13.51
N GLU A 354 -20.05 -10.51 13.94
CA GLU A 354 -21.03 -9.85 14.83
C GLU A 354 -22.44 -9.87 14.22
N GLU A 355 -22.58 -9.39 12.99
CA GLU A 355 -23.85 -9.29 12.27
C GLU A 355 -24.47 -10.67 11.95
N LEU A 356 -23.65 -11.71 11.73
CA LEU A 356 -24.13 -13.08 11.53
C LEU A 356 -24.54 -13.76 12.85
N VAL A 357 -23.82 -13.52 13.95
CA VAL A 357 -24.22 -14.01 15.28
C VAL A 357 -25.55 -13.37 15.71
N ALA A 358 -25.72 -12.07 15.48
CA ALA A 358 -27.01 -11.39 15.68
C ALA A 358 -28.15 -11.94 14.79
N ALA A 359 -27.83 -12.53 13.64
CA ALA A 359 -28.78 -13.24 12.77
C ALA A 359 -28.94 -14.74 13.13
N GLY A 360 -28.47 -15.19 14.30
CA GLY A 360 -28.67 -16.54 14.81
C GLY A 360 -27.72 -17.60 14.22
N ALA A 361 -26.62 -17.20 13.57
CA ALA A 361 -25.73 -18.13 12.84
C ALA A 361 -25.22 -19.31 13.67
N ILE A 362 -24.92 -19.11 14.96
CA ILE A 362 -24.43 -20.18 15.84
C ILE A 362 -25.44 -21.33 15.93
N GLY A 363 -26.72 -21.03 16.19
CA GLY A 363 -27.77 -22.05 16.28
C GLY A 363 -28.03 -22.76 14.95
N ILE A 364 -27.90 -22.05 13.83
CA ILE A 364 -28.08 -22.60 12.48
C ILE A 364 -26.91 -23.53 12.11
N LEU A 365 -25.66 -23.11 12.35
CA LEU A 365 -24.47 -23.91 12.09
C LEU A 365 -24.41 -25.14 13.01
N LEU A 366 -24.78 -25.03 14.28
CA LEU A 366 -24.84 -26.18 15.20
C LEU A 366 -25.92 -27.20 14.82
N LYS A 367 -27.06 -26.76 14.27
CA LYS A 367 -28.07 -27.66 13.68
C LYS A 367 -27.51 -28.37 12.44
N LEU A 368 -26.85 -27.64 11.53
CA LEU A 368 -26.24 -28.19 10.33
C LEU A 368 -25.17 -29.25 10.67
N ILE A 369 -24.26 -28.95 11.59
CA ILE A 369 -23.21 -29.87 12.07
C ILE A 369 -23.81 -31.19 12.58
N ARG A 370 -25.00 -31.17 13.20
CA ARG A 370 -25.70 -32.38 13.67
C ARG A 370 -26.41 -33.17 12.56
N SER A 371 -26.86 -32.53 11.49
CA SER A 371 -27.56 -33.20 10.38
C SER A 371 -26.62 -33.76 9.30
N VAL A 372 -25.39 -33.26 9.24
CA VAL A 372 -24.40 -33.59 8.21
C VAL A 372 -23.84 -35.01 8.37
N SER A 373 -23.77 -35.74 7.26
CA SER A 373 -23.46 -37.18 7.24
C SER A 373 -21.94 -37.48 7.17
N ARG A 374 -21.59 -38.76 6.95
CA ARG A 374 -20.20 -39.19 6.67
C ARG A 374 -19.83 -39.16 5.18
N SER A 375 -20.71 -38.69 4.29
CA SER A 375 -20.37 -38.57 2.86
C SER A 375 -19.23 -37.55 2.64
N ILE A 376 -18.51 -37.69 1.52
CA ILE A 376 -17.40 -36.78 1.18
C ILE A 376 -17.85 -35.31 1.11
N PRO A 377 -18.92 -34.92 0.37
CA PRO A 377 -19.34 -33.52 0.34
C PRO A 377 -19.90 -33.03 1.69
N ASP A 378 -20.53 -33.91 2.48
CA ASP A 378 -20.94 -33.61 3.85
C ASP A 378 -19.74 -33.23 4.75
N GLN A 379 -18.61 -33.94 4.65
CA GLN A 379 -17.43 -33.64 5.46
C GLN A 379 -16.77 -32.29 5.10
N GLU A 380 -16.86 -31.84 3.84
CA GLU A 380 -16.44 -30.47 3.47
C GLU A 380 -17.44 -29.40 3.95
N VAL A 381 -18.75 -29.68 3.99
CA VAL A 381 -19.75 -28.82 4.65
C VAL A 381 -19.44 -28.68 6.15
N LEU A 382 -19.18 -29.80 6.84
CA LEU A 382 -18.78 -29.84 8.25
C LEU A 382 -17.53 -28.99 8.51
N LYS A 383 -16.51 -29.14 7.67
CA LYS A 383 -15.24 -28.40 7.74
C LYS A 383 -15.45 -26.88 7.63
N HIS A 384 -16.24 -26.40 6.66
CA HIS A 384 -16.54 -24.98 6.55
C HIS A 384 -17.44 -24.46 7.67
N ALA A 385 -18.42 -25.24 8.13
CA ALA A 385 -19.26 -24.88 9.27
C ALA A 385 -18.44 -24.74 10.58
N LEU A 386 -17.56 -25.70 10.87
CA LEU A 386 -16.62 -25.63 11.99
C LEU A 386 -15.62 -24.48 11.81
N SER A 387 -15.07 -24.26 10.62
CA SER A 387 -14.13 -23.14 10.38
C SER A 387 -14.81 -21.79 10.56
N THR A 388 -16.09 -21.65 10.18
CA THR A 388 -16.90 -20.48 10.48
C THR A 388 -17.04 -20.26 12.00
N LEU A 389 -17.40 -21.30 12.78
CA LEU A 389 -17.47 -21.20 14.25
C LEU A 389 -16.11 -20.83 14.87
N ARG A 390 -15.00 -21.38 14.35
CA ARG A 390 -13.64 -21.00 14.75
C ARG A 390 -13.37 -19.52 14.49
N ASN A 391 -13.77 -18.98 13.34
CA ASN A 391 -13.60 -17.57 13.00
C ASN A 391 -14.34 -16.66 14.00
N LEU A 392 -15.50 -17.09 14.53
CA LEU A 392 -16.20 -16.40 15.63
C LEU A 392 -15.37 -16.41 16.92
N THR A 393 -14.80 -17.55 17.33
CA THR A 393 -14.02 -17.70 18.59
C THR A 393 -12.69 -16.92 18.65
N ARG A 394 -12.36 -16.16 17.59
CA ARG A 394 -11.29 -15.16 17.64
C ARG A 394 -11.67 -13.92 18.47
N TYR A 395 -12.96 -13.68 18.65
CA TYR A 395 -13.50 -12.49 19.31
C TYR A 395 -14.18 -12.88 20.63
N GLN A 396 -13.63 -12.42 21.77
CA GLN A 396 -14.03 -12.88 23.10
C GLN A 396 -15.55 -12.86 23.32
N HIS A 397 -16.20 -11.74 23.00
CA HIS A 397 -17.64 -11.57 23.19
C HIS A 397 -18.50 -12.52 22.32
N LEU A 398 -17.99 -13.00 21.17
CA LEU A 398 -18.66 -14.02 20.36
C LEU A 398 -18.37 -15.44 20.89
N THR A 399 -17.21 -15.66 21.53
CA THR A 399 -16.92 -16.89 22.27
C THR A 399 -17.86 -17.05 23.46
N ASP A 400 -18.18 -15.97 24.19
CA ASP A 400 -19.19 -16.00 25.26
C ASP A 400 -20.58 -16.41 24.75
N VAL A 401 -21.07 -15.79 23.66
CA VAL A 401 -22.36 -16.18 23.04
C VAL A 401 -22.34 -17.63 22.52
N LEU A 402 -21.19 -18.12 22.04
CA LEU A 402 -21.03 -19.53 21.66
C LEU A 402 -21.11 -20.46 22.88
N ILE A 403 -20.50 -20.10 24.02
CA ILE A 403 -20.55 -20.87 25.27
C ILE A 403 -21.97 -20.92 25.85
N GLU A 404 -22.71 -19.81 25.75
CA GLU A 404 -24.08 -19.67 26.25
C GLU A 404 -25.13 -20.31 25.31
N SER A 405 -24.78 -20.58 24.05
CA SER A 405 -25.63 -21.28 23.09
C SER A 405 -25.84 -22.75 23.48
N HIS A 406 -27.09 -23.13 23.76
CA HIS A 406 -27.45 -24.46 24.25
C HIS A 406 -26.91 -25.62 23.36
N GLY A 407 -26.16 -26.54 23.99
CA GLY A 407 -25.61 -27.74 23.34
C GLY A 407 -24.33 -27.52 22.51
N SER A 408 -23.84 -26.28 22.38
CA SER A 408 -22.72 -25.94 21.50
C SER A 408 -21.44 -26.73 21.82
N ILE A 409 -21.05 -26.71 23.10
CA ILE A 409 -19.84 -27.34 23.63
C ILE A 409 -19.90 -28.84 23.35
N GLU A 410 -21.03 -29.49 23.64
CA GLU A 410 -21.22 -30.91 23.35
C GLU A 410 -21.05 -31.20 21.86
N ILE A 411 -21.73 -30.46 20.97
CA ILE A 411 -21.71 -30.70 19.52
C ILE A 411 -20.28 -30.59 18.97
N ILE A 412 -19.54 -29.55 19.35
CA ILE A 412 -18.15 -29.35 18.92
C ILE A 412 -17.24 -30.45 19.51
N PHE A 413 -17.47 -30.85 20.76
CA PHE A 413 -16.72 -31.92 21.42
C PHE A 413 -16.98 -33.30 20.81
N TRP A 414 -18.22 -33.60 20.42
CA TRP A 414 -18.56 -34.83 19.70
C TRP A 414 -17.84 -34.91 18.37
N GLU A 415 -17.75 -33.81 17.59
CA GLU A 415 -17.01 -33.79 16.34
C GLU A 415 -15.48 -33.84 16.53
N PHE A 416 -14.95 -33.26 17.60
CA PHE A 416 -13.56 -33.47 18.02
C PHE A 416 -13.24 -34.95 18.32
N LEU A 417 -14.16 -35.70 18.94
CA LEU A 417 -13.98 -37.15 19.15
C LEU A 417 -14.19 -37.96 17.85
N ARG A 418 -15.16 -37.57 17.01
CA ARG A 418 -15.63 -38.31 15.83
C ARG A 418 -14.67 -38.21 14.63
N ASN A 419 -14.05 -37.04 14.44
CA ASN A 419 -13.24 -36.75 13.26
C ASN A 419 -11.76 -37.19 13.42
N LYS A 420 -11.09 -37.47 12.31
CA LYS A 420 -9.66 -37.87 12.24
C LYS A 420 -8.82 -37.01 11.30
N GLU A 421 -9.48 -36.13 10.54
CA GLU A 421 -8.94 -35.29 9.47
C GLU A 421 -8.98 -33.80 9.88
N GLU A 422 -9.04 -32.86 8.94
CA GLU A 422 -8.93 -31.42 9.23
C GLU A 422 -9.96 -30.91 10.27
N GLY A 423 -11.18 -31.47 10.25
CA GLY A 423 -12.23 -31.15 11.22
C GLY A 423 -11.83 -31.43 12.67
N TYR A 424 -10.96 -32.40 12.93
CA TYR A 424 -10.41 -32.67 14.27
C TYR A 424 -9.62 -31.47 14.81
N PHE A 425 -8.75 -30.90 13.97
CA PHE A 425 -7.90 -29.78 14.36
C PHE A 425 -8.70 -28.49 14.50
N ILE A 426 -9.68 -28.25 13.64
CA ILE A 426 -10.58 -27.10 13.75
C ILE A 426 -11.42 -27.19 15.03
N ALA A 427 -12.01 -28.36 15.32
CA ALA A 427 -12.78 -28.57 16.57
C ALA A 427 -11.90 -28.43 17.82
N SER A 428 -10.66 -28.94 17.79
CA SER A 428 -9.70 -28.74 18.89
C SER A 428 -9.36 -27.26 19.11
N GLU A 429 -9.16 -26.50 18.03
CA GLU A 429 -8.86 -25.06 18.10
C GLU A 429 -10.03 -24.27 18.74
N ILE A 430 -11.27 -24.61 18.39
CA ILE A 430 -12.49 -24.03 18.99
C ILE A 430 -12.57 -24.39 20.49
N LEU A 431 -12.40 -25.68 20.84
CA LEU A 431 -12.46 -26.14 22.23
C LEU A 431 -11.36 -25.52 23.09
N ARG A 432 -10.14 -25.35 22.54
CA ARG A 432 -9.05 -24.63 23.20
C ARG A 432 -9.41 -23.17 23.47
N LYS A 433 -10.06 -22.48 22.53
CA LYS A 433 -10.54 -21.10 22.73
C LYS A 433 -11.65 -21.03 23.79
N ILE A 434 -12.58 -21.99 23.79
CA ILE A 434 -13.63 -22.12 24.81
C ILE A 434 -13.01 -22.36 26.19
N CYS A 435 -12.04 -23.28 26.32
CA CYS A 435 -11.36 -23.57 27.60
C CYS A 435 -10.42 -22.45 28.07
N SER A 436 -10.06 -21.50 27.21
CA SER A 436 -9.33 -20.29 27.59
C SER A 436 -10.22 -19.25 28.30
N ASN A 437 -11.55 -19.44 28.27
CA ASN A 437 -12.53 -18.65 29.02
C ASN A 437 -12.99 -19.46 30.25
N HIS A 438 -13.04 -18.82 31.43
CA HIS A 438 -13.50 -19.46 32.67
C HIS A 438 -14.87 -20.13 32.51
N LYS A 439 -15.86 -19.43 31.93
CA LYS A 439 -17.21 -19.98 31.68
C LYS A 439 -17.17 -21.28 30.88
N GLY A 440 -16.30 -21.35 29.87
CA GLY A 440 -16.18 -22.49 28.96
C GLY A 440 -15.49 -23.68 29.63
N ALA A 441 -14.39 -23.44 30.34
CA ALA A 441 -13.72 -24.47 31.14
C ALA A 441 -14.63 -25.04 32.24
N GLU A 442 -15.36 -24.18 32.96
CA GLU A 442 -16.32 -24.55 33.99
C GLU A 442 -17.51 -25.35 33.44
N SER A 443 -18.05 -24.94 32.28
CA SER A 443 -19.12 -25.68 31.59
C SER A 443 -18.68 -27.09 31.14
N LEU A 444 -17.39 -27.26 30.78
CA LEU A 444 -16.80 -28.59 30.52
C LEU A 444 -16.56 -29.40 31.80
N ARG A 445 -16.12 -28.75 32.90
CA ARG A 445 -15.97 -29.40 34.23
C ARG A 445 -17.29 -29.98 34.73
N LYS A 446 -18.41 -29.27 34.52
CA LYS A 446 -19.78 -29.70 34.82
C LYS A 446 -20.27 -30.89 33.96
N ARG A 447 -19.45 -31.44 33.06
CA ARG A 447 -19.81 -32.51 32.11
C ARG A 447 -18.83 -33.70 32.17
N PRO A 448 -18.77 -34.45 33.29
CA PRO A 448 -17.75 -35.49 33.52
C PRO A 448 -17.75 -36.62 32.49
N ALA A 449 -18.87 -36.88 31.81
CA ALA A 449 -18.96 -37.86 30.71
C ALA A 449 -18.12 -37.45 29.48
N LEU A 450 -17.95 -36.15 29.21
CA LEU A 450 -17.08 -35.65 28.14
C LEU A 450 -15.61 -35.76 28.57
N LEU A 451 -15.31 -35.43 29.83
CA LEU A 451 -13.94 -35.53 30.38
C LEU A 451 -13.42 -36.98 30.36
N LYS A 452 -14.23 -37.96 30.79
CA LYS A 452 -13.89 -39.38 30.67
C LYS A 452 -13.53 -39.77 29.22
N ARG A 453 -14.29 -39.29 28.23
CA ARG A 453 -13.99 -39.52 26.81
C ARG A 453 -12.71 -38.85 26.33
N LEU A 454 -12.34 -37.68 26.87
CA LEU A 454 -11.06 -37.03 26.59
C LEU A 454 -9.88 -37.84 27.15
N HIS A 455 -9.97 -38.31 28.40
CA HIS A 455 -8.95 -39.18 29.00
C HIS A 455 -8.75 -40.46 28.17
N SER A 456 -9.83 -41.18 27.82
CA SER A 456 -9.73 -42.39 26.99
C SER A 456 -9.14 -42.11 25.59
N LEU A 457 -9.45 -40.97 24.96
CA LEU A 457 -8.84 -40.56 23.68
C LEU A 457 -7.34 -40.27 23.84
N VAL A 458 -6.93 -39.59 24.92
CA VAL A 458 -5.51 -39.33 25.23
C VAL A 458 -4.77 -40.64 25.46
N GLU A 459 -5.35 -41.60 26.18
CA GLU A 459 -4.80 -42.94 26.40
C GLU A 459 -4.69 -43.77 25.10
N GLU A 460 -5.69 -43.70 24.22
CA GLU A 460 -5.65 -44.35 22.89
C GLU A 460 -4.53 -43.75 22.03
N LEU A 461 -4.48 -42.42 21.90
CA LEU A 461 -3.48 -41.71 21.10
C LEU A 461 -2.06 -41.89 21.68
N THR A 462 -1.92 -41.97 23.00
CA THR A 462 -0.62 -42.23 23.66
C THR A 462 -0.13 -43.65 23.37
N ARG A 463 -0.99 -44.66 23.57
CA ARG A 463 -0.68 -46.06 23.23
C ARG A 463 -0.37 -46.23 21.73
N LYS A 464 -1.10 -45.53 20.87
CA LYS A 464 -0.81 -45.52 19.44
C LYS A 464 0.55 -44.88 19.14
N SER A 465 0.88 -43.73 19.74
CA SER A 465 2.19 -43.08 19.54
C SER A 465 3.37 -43.96 19.98
N THR A 466 3.25 -44.74 21.06
CA THR A 466 4.32 -45.66 21.48
C THR A 466 4.46 -46.89 20.59
N ILE A 467 3.38 -47.35 19.95
CA ILE A 467 3.41 -48.42 18.94
C ILE A 467 3.95 -47.91 17.60
N ASP A 468 3.49 -46.74 17.14
CA ASP A 468 3.90 -46.13 15.87
C ASP A 468 5.39 -45.71 15.87
N LYS A 469 5.98 -45.49 17.05
CA LYS A 469 7.45 -45.32 17.23
C LYS A 469 8.26 -46.60 17.01
N ARG A 470 7.63 -47.79 17.04
CA ARG A 470 8.27 -49.11 16.88
C ARG A 470 8.09 -49.71 15.49
N LYS A 471 7.34 -49.05 14.59
CA LYS A 471 7.09 -49.51 13.21
C LYS A 471 7.68 -48.55 12.18
N PRO A 472 8.14 -49.04 11.01
CA PRO A 472 8.58 -48.19 9.90
C PRO A 472 7.38 -47.55 9.19
N LEU A 473 6.78 -46.53 9.83
CA LEU A 473 5.72 -45.71 9.26
C LEU A 473 6.31 -44.50 8.51
N GLY A 474 5.69 -44.12 7.40
CA GLY A 474 6.05 -42.90 6.66
C GLY A 474 5.91 -41.64 7.53
N ALA A 475 6.91 -40.76 7.49
CA ALA A 475 7.08 -39.66 8.44
C ALA A 475 5.82 -38.78 8.63
N ALA A 476 5.14 -38.42 7.54
CA ALA A 476 3.93 -37.59 7.58
C ALA A 476 2.76 -38.23 8.36
N ALA A 477 2.61 -39.56 8.32
CA ALA A 477 1.57 -40.27 9.08
C ALA A 477 1.85 -40.22 10.58
N ARG A 478 3.12 -40.36 10.96
CA ARG A 478 3.57 -40.24 12.35
C ARG A 478 3.46 -38.81 12.86
N GLU A 479 3.86 -37.81 12.08
CA GLU A 479 3.70 -36.39 12.45
C GLU A 479 2.23 -36.04 12.70
N LYS A 480 1.32 -36.48 11.82
CA LYS A 480 -0.14 -36.29 11.98
C LYS A 480 -0.66 -36.94 13.28
N ALA A 481 -0.22 -38.16 13.60
CA ALA A 481 -0.60 -38.85 14.82
C ALA A 481 -0.07 -38.14 16.09
N GLU A 482 1.21 -37.76 16.10
CA GLU A 482 1.81 -37.01 17.21
C GLU A 482 1.18 -35.62 17.38
N ARG A 483 0.79 -34.95 16.29
CA ARG A 483 0.05 -33.67 16.34
C ARG A 483 -1.33 -33.85 16.99
N ARG A 484 -2.09 -34.91 16.66
CA ARG A 484 -3.40 -35.16 17.30
C ARG A 484 -3.28 -35.43 18.79
N LEU A 485 -2.23 -36.13 19.22
CA LEU A 485 -1.93 -36.36 20.64
C LEU A 485 -1.60 -35.06 21.39
N ARG A 486 -0.79 -34.16 20.80
CA ARG A 486 -0.49 -32.83 21.39
C ARG A 486 -1.77 -32.02 21.61
N GLU A 487 -2.61 -31.89 20.58
CA GLU A 487 -3.87 -31.13 20.63
C GLU A 487 -4.82 -31.65 21.74
N ALA A 488 -4.94 -32.98 21.90
CA ALA A 488 -5.77 -33.58 22.97
C ALA A 488 -5.18 -33.36 24.38
N LEU A 489 -3.87 -33.48 24.53
CA LEU A 489 -3.17 -33.23 25.81
C LEU A 489 -3.27 -31.76 26.22
N ASP A 490 -3.12 -30.82 25.29
CA ASP A 490 -3.17 -29.38 25.58
C ASP A 490 -4.60 -28.91 25.90
N LEU A 491 -5.62 -29.49 25.26
CA LEU A 491 -7.02 -29.30 25.66
C LEU A 491 -7.28 -29.83 27.09
N LEU A 492 -6.77 -31.02 27.42
CA LEU A 492 -6.92 -31.59 28.77
C LEU A 492 -6.27 -30.71 29.84
N LYS A 493 -5.04 -30.24 29.62
CA LYS A 493 -4.31 -29.33 30.53
C LYS A 493 -5.09 -28.04 30.82
N LEU A 494 -5.75 -27.45 29.81
CA LEU A 494 -6.52 -26.22 29.99
C LEU A 494 -7.75 -26.45 30.88
N ILE A 495 -8.38 -27.63 30.77
CA ILE A 495 -9.52 -27.99 31.62
C ILE A 495 -9.06 -28.31 33.06
N THR A 496 -7.86 -28.86 33.28
CA THR A 496 -7.35 -29.19 34.63
C THR A 496 -6.69 -28.02 35.34
N ASN A 497 -5.92 -27.17 34.65
CA ASN A 497 -4.93 -26.31 35.31
C ASN A 497 -5.44 -24.94 35.79
N MET A 498 -6.70 -24.58 35.51
CA MET A 498 -7.33 -23.40 36.13
C MET A 498 -7.68 -23.72 37.60
N PRO A 499 -7.32 -22.90 38.60
CA PRO A 499 -7.56 -23.22 40.00
C PRO A 499 -9.07 -23.35 40.29
N SER A 500 -9.49 -24.51 40.77
CA SER A 500 -10.82 -24.69 41.36
C SER A 500 -10.82 -24.01 42.73
N ASN A 501 -11.57 -22.91 42.87
CA ASN A 501 -11.45 -22.00 44.01
C ASN A 501 -12.15 -22.50 45.31
N ASP A 502 -12.44 -23.80 45.39
CA ASP A 502 -13.29 -24.46 46.41
C ASP A 502 -12.53 -25.45 47.32
N LEU A 503 -11.20 -25.54 47.23
CA LEU A 503 -10.38 -26.50 47.99
C LEU A 503 -9.18 -25.82 48.68
N MET A 504 -9.50 -24.93 49.63
CA MET A 504 -8.52 -24.31 50.55
C MET A 504 -8.91 -24.41 52.04
N ILE A 505 -9.74 -25.39 52.42
CA ILE A 505 -9.95 -25.79 53.82
C ILE A 505 -9.90 -27.32 53.98
N ARG A 506 -8.70 -27.90 53.89
CA ARG A 506 -8.24 -29.01 54.76
C ARG A 506 -6.76 -29.39 54.54
N ASP A 507 -6.22 -30.04 55.56
CA ASP A 507 -5.05 -30.93 55.54
C ASP A 507 -3.70 -30.35 55.08
N GLY A 508 -3.19 -29.40 55.88
CA GLY A 508 -1.75 -29.20 55.97
C GLY A 508 -1.07 -30.27 56.84
N LYS A 509 -0.29 -31.18 56.24
CA LYS A 509 0.86 -31.92 56.85
C LYS A 509 1.45 -32.93 55.85
N ARG A 510 2.78 -33.11 55.91
CA ARG A 510 3.61 -34.07 55.12
C ARG A 510 3.67 -33.76 53.61
N SER A 511 4.79 -33.98 52.92
CA SER A 511 6.16 -34.31 53.38
C SER A 511 7.18 -33.90 52.32
N ALA A 512 8.39 -33.55 52.75
CA ALA A 512 9.49 -33.31 51.81
C ALA A 512 9.93 -34.62 51.13
N PHE A 513 9.98 -34.60 49.79
CA PHE A 513 10.88 -35.44 49.00
C PHE A 513 11.43 -34.58 47.87
N GLY A 514 12.76 -34.58 47.71
CA GLY A 514 13.47 -33.53 46.97
C GLY A 514 13.78 -33.85 45.52
N ILE A 515 14.05 -32.80 44.74
CA ILE A 515 14.73 -32.89 43.43
C ILE A 515 15.91 -31.92 43.47
N ARG A 516 17.14 -32.44 43.56
CA ARG A 516 18.35 -31.73 43.11
C ARG A 516 18.45 -31.94 41.59
N CYS A 517 18.55 -30.87 40.80
CA CYS A 517 19.05 -30.95 39.43
C CYS A 517 19.66 -29.62 38.95
N LEU A 518 21.00 -29.63 38.83
CA LEU A 518 21.77 -29.03 37.73
C LEU A 518 21.50 -27.55 37.34
N GLU A 519 22.16 -26.62 38.04
CA GLU A 519 22.66 -25.37 37.44
C GLU A 519 24.14 -25.18 37.83
N HIS A 520 25.08 -25.46 36.92
CA HIS A 520 26.51 -25.10 37.09
C HIS A 520 27.35 -25.29 35.80
N VAL A 521 27.27 -24.34 34.85
CA VAL A 521 28.36 -24.06 33.89
C VAL A 521 28.33 -22.55 33.55
N ILE A 522 29.47 -21.98 33.14
CA ILE A 522 29.67 -20.62 32.62
C ILE A 522 29.59 -19.49 33.68
N PHE A 523 30.72 -19.23 34.37
CA PHE A 523 31.47 -17.97 34.18
C PHE A 523 32.84 -18.01 34.89
N GLY A 524 33.84 -17.35 34.30
CA GLY A 524 35.21 -17.25 34.82
C GLY A 524 36.17 -18.34 34.33
N ALA A 525 37.44 -18.06 34.07
CA ALA A 525 38.11 -16.75 33.96
C ALA A 525 39.31 -16.84 33.01
#